data_AF-A0A3L7XJ16-F1
#
_entry.id   AF-A0A3L7XJ16-F1
#
_cell.length_a   1.000
_cell.length_b   1.000
_cell.length_c   1.000
_cell.angle_alpha   90.00
_cell.angle_beta   90.00
_cell.angle_gamma   90.00
#
_symmetry.space_group_name_H-M   'P 1'
#
loop_
_entity.id
_entity.type
_entity.pdbx_description
1 polymer ?
#
loop_
_entity_poly.entity_id
_entity_poly.type
_entity_poly.pdbx_seq_one_letter_code
_entity_poly.pdbx_strand_id
1 'polypeptide(L)'
;QLLVGEPLIQETARVGQALLSAVLALVLYAIGCRLHSSAAGLWAAGLFALDLRFIVEAGSISTETLFSLMLMLTVLAYLQARAHAKPAWWMLAGVLAGLTALTRAVAQLLPFVLLAHVWLQRRPRVAGRHQLLLLAGFAVAVAPWVARNWVVFGSPSIGEGGAAHFWLGATGSGMWTGNEQMMVDVERLRIAPGSPQFAYLADAFHTILGNPARYIGLRLQRMLGAYAQPFGTVAVAGVFGDVSLKAAAGTWRTAVAMLAYPVFWLKLWIYLWHFGSVLLSAACVARYWRKPGVWLLPLLVIGYMSVLYAMLTIIPRYLFPVMPLYVVLAAAFLAAPRKKELAGTGS
;
A
#
# COMPACT_ATOMS: atom_id res chain seq x y z
N GLN A 1 11.07 -27.93 -5.72
CA GLN A 1 11.52 -28.24 -7.09
C GLN A 1 11.58 -29.74 -7.38
N LEU A 2 11.61 -30.64 -6.37
CA LEU A 2 11.76 -32.09 -6.52
C LEU A 2 10.46 -32.94 -6.58
N LEU A 3 9.27 -32.33 -6.59
CA LEU A 3 7.98 -33.07 -6.57
C LEU A 3 6.98 -32.65 -7.66
N VAL A 4 7.17 -31.48 -8.26
CA VAL A 4 6.25 -30.87 -9.24
C VAL A 4 7.11 -30.06 -10.22
N GLY A 5 6.86 -30.18 -11.53
CA GLY A 5 7.64 -29.48 -12.57
C GLY A 5 7.55 -27.95 -12.42
N GLU A 6 8.62 -27.24 -12.76
CA GLU A 6 8.70 -25.78 -12.66
C GLU A 6 7.52 -25.03 -13.33
N PRO A 7 7.05 -25.41 -14.54
CA PRO A 7 5.91 -24.75 -15.17
C PRO A 7 4.64 -24.83 -14.32
N LEU A 8 4.36 -26.01 -13.75
CA LEU A 8 3.18 -26.24 -12.92
C LEU A 8 3.25 -25.44 -11.60
N ILE A 9 4.44 -25.24 -11.03
CA ILE A 9 4.62 -24.36 -9.86
C ILE A 9 4.28 -22.91 -10.22
N GLN A 10 4.77 -22.42 -11.35
CA GLN A 10 4.51 -21.05 -11.80
C GLN A 10 3.02 -20.84 -12.13
N GLU A 11 2.40 -21.79 -12.82
CA GLU A 11 0.96 -21.77 -13.12
C GLU A 11 0.13 -21.78 -11.83
N THR A 12 0.43 -22.67 -10.90
CA THR A 12 -0.27 -22.74 -9.61
C THR A 12 -0.14 -21.42 -8.84
N ALA A 13 1.05 -20.82 -8.82
CA ALA A 13 1.26 -19.54 -8.16
C ALA A 13 0.45 -18.41 -8.81
N ARG A 14 0.41 -18.34 -10.15
CA ARG A 14 -0.38 -17.34 -10.90
C ARG A 14 -1.89 -17.53 -10.71
N VAL A 15 -2.38 -18.77 -10.74
CA VAL A 15 -3.79 -19.06 -10.45
C VAL A 15 -4.13 -18.68 -9.01
N GLY A 16 -3.25 -19.00 -8.06
CA GLY A 16 -3.39 -18.57 -6.67
C GLY A 16 -3.48 -17.05 -6.55
N GLN A 17 -2.58 -16.30 -7.18
CA GLN A 17 -2.60 -14.84 -7.22
C GLN A 17 -3.91 -14.28 -7.81
N ALA A 18 -4.39 -14.86 -8.91
CA ALA A 18 -5.65 -14.47 -9.53
C ALA A 18 -6.85 -14.70 -8.58
N LEU A 19 -6.88 -15.83 -7.87
CA LEU A 19 -7.90 -16.11 -6.84
C LEU A 19 -7.83 -15.11 -5.69
N LEU A 20 -6.63 -14.80 -5.18
CA LEU A 20 -6.45 -13.79 -4.14
C LEU A 20 -6.94 -12.40 -4.60
N SER A 21 -6.67 -12.03 -5.86
CA SER A 21 -7.15 -10.79 -6.47
C SER A 21 -8.68 -10.76 -6.61
N ALA A 22 -9.30 -11.88 -7.00
CA ALA A 22 -10.76 -11.99 -7.04
C ALA A 22 -11.39 -11.85 -5.65
N VAL A 23 -10.79 -12.47 -4.62
CA VAL A 23 -11.23 -12.28 -3.22
C VAL A 23 -11.05 -10.83 -2.78
N LEU A 24 -9.96 -10.16 -3.18
CA LEU A 24 -9.74 -8.74 -2.89
C LEU A 24 -10.89 -7.87 -3.42
N ALA A 25 -11.42 -8.14 -4.63
CA ALA A 25 -12.59 -7.42 -5.14
C ALA A 25 -13.81 -7.54 -4.21
N LEU A 26 -14.08 -8.74 -3.67
CA LEU A 26 -15.17 -8.99 -2.71
C LEU A 26 -14.93 -8.27 -1.37
N VAL A 27 -13.68 -8.23 -0.91
CA VAL A 27 -13.30 -7.48 0.30
C VAL A 27 -13.53 -5.98 0.09
N LEU A 28 -13.19 -5.43 -1.07
CA LEU A 28 -13.44 -4.02 -1.40
C LEU A 28 -14.94 -3.70 -1.48
N TYR A 29 -15.76 -4.61 -2.03
CA TYR A 29 -17.21 -4.51 -1.94
C TYR A 29 -17.66 -4.36 -0.49
N ALA A 30 -17.22 -5.26 0.39
CA ALA A 30 -17.59 -5.25 1.80
C ALA A 30 -17.14 -3.97 2.51
N ILE A 31 -15.92 -3.47 2.23
CA ILE A 31 -15.42 -2.20 2.78
C ILE A 31 -16.28 -1.03 2.30
N GLY A 32 -16.59 -0.95 1.00
CA GLY A 32 -17.43 0.13 0.44
C GLY A 32 -18.84 0.16 1.04
N CYS A 33 -19.45 -1.02 1.22
CA CYS A 33 -20.74 -1.18 1.90
C CYS A 33 -20.72 -0.63 3.33
N ARG A 34 -19.60 -0.80 4.04
CA ARG A 34 -19.46 -0.39 5.45
C ARG A 34 -19.10 1.08 5.63
N LEU A 35 -18.30 1.64 4.72
CA LEU A 35 -17.91 3.04 4.80
C LEU A 35 -19.00 3.97 4.29
N HIS A 36 -19.85 3.51 3.36
CA HIS A 36 -20.83 4.37 2.72
C HIS A 36 -22.17 3.67 2.41
N SER A 37 -22.22 2.77 1.42
CA SER A 37 -23.48 2.15 0.95
C SER A 37 -23.23 0.93 0.07
N SER A 38 -24.25 0.09 -0.16
CA SER A 38 -24.14 -1.07 -1.07
C SER A 38 -23.73 -0.69 -2.49
N ALA A 39 -24.21 0.46 -2.98
CA ALA A 39 -23.78 1.01 -4.26
C ALA A 39 -22.29 1.37 -4.27
N ALA A 40 -21.76 1.92 -3.16
CA ALA A 40 -20.32 2.18 -3.03
C ALA A 40 -19.51 0.87 -3.02
N GLY A 41 -20.03 -0.20 -2.42
CA GLY A 41 -19.43 -1.52 -2.51
C GLY A 41 -19.35 -2.03 -3.95
N LEU A 42 -20.45 -1.95 -4.70
CA LEU A 42 -20.47 -2.37 -6.12
C LEU A 42 -19.49 -1.56 -6.97
N TRP A 43 -19.48 -0.23 -6.80
CA TRP A 43 -18.50 0.62 -7.47
C TRP A 43 -17.06 0.28 -7.07
N ALA A 44 -16.78 -0.03 -5.81
CA ALA A 44 -15.42 -0.36 -5.36
C ALA A 44 -14.93 -1.66 -6.02
N ALA A 45 -15.75 -2.71 -6.02
CA ALA A 45 -15.42 -3.97 -6.67
C ALA A 45 -15.30 -3.82 -8.20
N GLY A 46 -16.24 -3.12 -8.84
CA GLY A 46 -16.21 -2.90 -10.29
C GLY A 46 -15.03 -2.06 -10.74
N LEU A 47 -14.73 -0.97 -10.03
CA LEU A 47 -13.56 -0.14 -10.33
C LEU A 47 -12.26 -0.92 -10.14
N PHE A 48 -12.16 -1.73 -9.09
CA PHE A 48 -10.98 -2.58 -8.89
C PHE A 48 -10.84 -3.66 -9.97
N ALA A 49 -11.93 -4.34 -10.33
CA ALA A 49 -11.92 -5.43 -11.32
C ALA A 49 -11.53 -4.96 -12.73
N LEU A 50 -11.76 -3.67 -13.05
CA LEU A 50 -11.40 -3.05 -14.33
C LEU A 50 -10.05 -2.33 -14.31
N ASP A 51 -9.34 -2.36 -13.20
CA ASP A 51 -8.03 -1.73 -13.08
C ASP A 51 -6.92 -2.63 -13.62
N LEU A 52 -6.42 -2.32 -14.82
CA LEU A 52 -5.36 -3.07 -15.49
C LEU A 52 -4.12 -3.29 -14.61
N ARG A 53 -3.82 -2.38 -13.67
CA ARG A 53 -2.68 -2.55 -12.77
C ARG A 53 -2.82 -3.78 -11.89
N PHE A 54 -4.01 -4.02 -11.33
CA PHE A 54 -4.29 -5.19 -10.49
C PHE A 54 -4.46 -6.47 -11.30
N ILE A 55 -4.98 -6.37 -12.53
CA ILE A 55 -5.08 -7.52 -13.44
C ILE A 55 -3.68 -8.04 -13.79
N VAL A 56 -2.76 -7.16 -14.17
CA VAL A 56 -1.40 -7.59 -14.54
C VAL A 56 -0.57 -7.98 -13.32
N GLU A 57 -0.74 -7.30 -12.17
CA GLU A 57 -0.06 -7.73 -10.95
C GLU A 57 -0.52 -9.11 -10.49
N ALA A 58 -1.81 -9.46 -10.65
CA ALA A 58 -2.31 -10.80 -10.33
C ALA A 58 -1.70 -11.90 -11.22
N GLY A 59 -1.24 -11.57 -12.44
CA GLY A 59 -0.48 -12.49 -13.29
C GLY A 59 1.02 -12.54 -12.96
N SER A 60 1.50 -11.61 -12.13
CA SER A 60 2.90 -11.49 -11.73
C SER A 60 3.12 -12.21 -10.41
N ILE A 61 4.08 -13.12 -10.32
CA ILE A 61 4.40 -13.80 -9.06
C ILE A 61 5.13 -12.81 -8.15
N SER A 62 4.34 -12.08 -7.36
CA SER A 62 4.76 -10.89 -6.63
C SER A 62 4.08 -10.81 -5.25
N THR A 63 4.65 -10.05 -4.33
CA THR A 63 4.16 -9.95 -2.93
C THR A 63 2.94 -9.03 -2.79
N GLU A 64 2.73 -8.17 -3.77
CA GLU A 64 1.82 -7.04 -3.74
C GLU A 64 0.37 -7.48 -3.68
N THR A 65 0.01 -8.54 -4.42
CA THR A 65 -1.35 -9.12 -4.41
C THR A 65 -1.72 -9.63 -3.02
N LEU A 66 -0.85 -10.45 -2.42
CA LEU A 66 -1.04 -10.99 -1.08
C LEU A 66 -1.07 -9.88 -0.03
N PHE A 67 -0.12 -8.93 -0.11
CA PHE A 67 -0.05 -7.83 0.84
C PHE A 67 -1.28 -6.91 0.77
N SER A 68 -1.77 -6.60 -0.44
CA SER A 68 -2.98 -5.80 -0.64
C SER A 68 -4.21 -6.50 -0.05
N LEU A 69 -4.35 -7.80 -0.28
CA LEU A 69 -5.43 -8.59 0.30
C LEU A 69 -5.36 -8.60 1.83
N MET A 70 -4.20 -8.89 2.42
CA MET A 70 -4.05 -8.92 3.89
C MET A 70 -4.32 -7.54 4.51
N LEU A 71 -3.85 -6.47 3.87
CA LEU A 71 -4.12 -5.10 4.31
C LEU A 71 -5.62 -4.79 4.27
N MET A 72 -6.33 -5.13 3.18
CA MET A 72 -7.77 -4.88 3.08
C MET A 72 -8.59 -5.78 4.01
N LEU A 73 -8.19 -7.04 4.22
CA LEU A 73 -8.80 -7.91 5.22
C LEU A 73 -8.63 -7.34 6.63
N THR A 74 -7.46 -6.79 6.96
CA THR A 74 -7.21 -6.10 8.22
C THR A 74 -8.16 -4.91 8.40
N VAL A 75 -8.30 -4.07 7.36
CA VAL A 75 -9.23 -2.93 7.35
C VAL A 75 -10.67 -3.39 7.54
N LEU A 76 -11.10 -4.44 6.81
CA LEU A 76 -12.46 -4.97 6.90
C LEU A 76 -12.75 -5.57 8.28
N ALA A 77 -11.84 -6.39 8.82
CA ALA A 77 -11.97 -6.98 10.15
C ALA A 77 -12.04 -5.90 11.25
N TYR A 78 -11.24 -4.84 11.12
CA TYR A 78 -11.29 -3.69 12.01
C TYR A 78 -12.63 -2.94 11.93
N LEU A 79 -13.15 -2.69 10.71
CA LEU A 79 -14.47 -2.07 10.52
C LEU A 79 -15.59 -2.94 11.12
N GLN A 80 -15.49 -4.26 10.98
CA GLN A 80 -16.39 -5.23 11.60
C GLN A 80 -16.31 -5.20 13.14
N ALA A 81 -15.10 -5.09 13.69
CA ALA A 81 -14.86 -4.97 15.12
C ALA A 81 -15.49 -3.70 15.70
N ARG A 82 -15.42 -2.59 14.95
CA ARG A 82 -16.02 -1.30 15.29
C ARG A 82 -17.56 -1.33 15.24
N ALA A 83 -18.15 -2.05 14.29
CA ALA A 83 -19.60 -2.09 14.11
C ALA A 83 -20.31 -2.91 15.20
N HIS A 84 -19.74 -4.05 15.61
CA HIS A 84 -20.42 -4.99 16.52
C HIS A 84 -19.81 -5.08 17.93
N ALA A 85 -18.70 -4.39 18.21
CA ALA A 85 -17.97 -4.43 19.49
C ALA A 85 -17.62 -5.83 20.01
N LYS A 86 -17.62 -6.88 19.17
CA LYS A 86 -17.32 -8.25 19.59
C LYS A 86 -15.80 -8.45 19.76
N PRO A 87 -15.31 -8.99 20.89
CA PRO A 87 -13.89 -9.26 21.15
C PRO A 87 -13.16 -10.01 20.04
N ALA A 88 -13.80 -11.02 19.45
CA ALA A 88 -13.19 -11.87 18.42
C ALA A 88 -12.76 -11.09 17.16
N TRP A 89 -13.51 -10.07 16.76
CA TRP A 89 -13.15 -9.26 15.59
C TRP A 89 -11.96 -8.34 15.85
N TRP A 90 -11.76 -7.87 17.09
CA TRP A 90 -10.57 -7.11 17.47
C TRP A 90 -9.32 -7.99 17.47
N MET A 91 -9.43 -9.20 18.03
CA MET A 91 -8.37 -10.21 17.98
C MET A 91 -8.02 -10.55 16.53
N LEU A 92 -9.02 -10.83 15.68
CA LEU A 92 -8.83 -11.16 14.27
C LEU A 92 -8.18 -10.00 13.50
N ALA A 93 -8.61 -8.76 13.72
CA ALA A 93 -7.99 -7.59 13.11
C ALA A 93 -6.50 -7.45 13.51
N GLY A 94 -6.18 -7.78 14.77
CA GLY A 94 -4.80 -7.85 15.25
C GLY A 94 -3.97 -8.91 14.53
N VAL A 95 -4.49 -10.15 14.46
CA VAL A 95 -3.84 -11.28 13.77
C VAL A 95 -3.59 -10.93 12.31
N LEU A 96 -4.61 -10.41 11.60
CA LEU A 96 -4.49 -10.01 10.20
C LEU A 96 -3.48 -8.86 10.02
N ALA A 97 -3.44 -7.89 10.93
CA ALA A 97 -2.42 -6.83 10.90
C ALA A 97 -1.01 -7.41 11.07
N GLY A 98 -0.84 -8.42 11.93
CA GLY A 98 0.43 -9.13 12.11
C GLY A 98 0.83 -9.91 10.86
N LEU A 99 -0.08 -10.65 10.24
CA LEU A 99 0.17 -11.35 8.97
C LEU A 99 0.49 -10.37 7.82
N THR A 100 -0.15 -9.20 7.82
CA THR A 100 0.16 -8.11 6.88
C THR A 100 1.61 -7.62 7.09
N ALA A 101 2.04 -7.43 8.34
CA ALA A 101 3.41 -7.05 8.71
C ALA A 101 4.45 -8.14 8.39
N LEU A 102 4.10 -9.42 8.53
CA LEU A 102 4.95 -10.54 8.12
C LEU A 102 5.08 -10.65 6.60
N THR A 103 4.07 -10.21 5.85
CA THR A 103 4.15 -10.14 4.38
C THR A 103 5.08 -9.01 3.95
N ARG A 104 4.95 -7.82 4.55
CA ARG A 104 5.89 -6.70 4.37
C ARG A 104 6.03 -5.90 5.65
N ALA A 105 7.26 -5.78 6.14
CA ALA A 105 7.58 -5.14 7.42
C ALA A 105 7.12 -3.67 7.53
N VAL A 106 6.86 -2.99 6.40
CA VAL A 106 6.26 -1.64 6.40
C VAL A 106 4.91 -1.59 7.13
N ALA A 107 4.19 -2.71 7.30
CA ALA A 107 2.92 -2.73 8.02
C ALA A 107 3.07 -2.94 9.54
N GLN A 108 4.30 -2.99 10.08
CA GLN A 108 4.53 -3.27 11.51
C GLN A 108 3.88 -2.26 12.47
N LEU A 109 3.68 -1.00 12.06
CA LEU A 109 3.01 0.02 12.88
C LEU A 109 1.51 0.17 12.57
N LEU A 110 0.96 -0.65 11.67
CA LEU A 110 -0.46 -0.67 11.33
C LEU A 110 -1.39 -0.77 12.56
N PRO A 111 -1.15 -1.61 13.60
CA PRO A 111 -2.03 -1.62 14.77
C PRO A 111 -2.12 -0.25 15.44
N PHE A 112 -1.02 0.52 15.51
CA PHE A 112 -1.03 1.85 16.10
C PHE A 112 -1.82 2.86 15.26
N VAL A 113 -1.84 2.72 13.94
CA VAL A 113 -2.71 3.52 13.05
C VAL A 113 -4.19 3.25 13.35
N LEU A 114 -4.55 1.98 13.55
CA LEU A 114 -5.91 1.59 13.91
C LEU A 114 -6.31 2.11 15.31
N LEU A 115 -5.37 2.12 16.26
CA LEU A 115 -5.56 2.73 17.58
C LEU A 115 -5.73 4.25 17.50
N ALA A 116 -4.90 4.93 16.70
CA ALA A 116 -5.02 6.36 16.45
C ALA A 116 -6.39 6.71 15.86
N HIS A 117 -6.90 5.90 14.93
CA HIS A 117 -8.26 6.05 14.40
C HIS A 117 -9.35 5.94 15.50
N VAL A 118 -9.22 4.99 16.44
CA VAL A 118 -10.16 4.88 17.58
C VAL A 118 -10.15 6.15 18.42
N TRP A 119 -8.95 6.66 18.72
CA TRP A 119 -8.75 7.84 19.56
C TRP A 119 -9.30 9.12 18.90
N LEU A 120 -8.99 9.33 17.62
CA LEU A 120 -9.43 10.51 16.85
C LEU A 120 -10.96 10.59 16.69
N GLN A 121 -11.67 9.46 16.69
CA GLN A 121 -13.14 9.46 16.66
C GLN A 121 -13.82 9.76 18.01
N ARG A 122 -13.06 10.17 19.04
CA ARG A 122 -13.56 10.63 20.36
C ARG A 122 -14.61 9.72 21.02
N ARG A 123 -14.50 8.40 20.82
CA ARG A 123 -15.30 7.39 21.56
C ARG A 123 -14.44 6.55 22.53
N PRO A 124 -13.79 7.17 23.53
CA PRO A 124 -12.87 6.46 24.44
C PRO A 124 -13.56 5.63 25.55
N ARG A 125 -14.89 5.50 25.56
CA ARG A 125 -15.62 4.96 26.73
C ARG A 125 -15.43 3.45 27.01
N VAL A 126 -14.70 2.72 26.15
CA VAL A 126 -14.44 1.26 26.31
C VAL A 126 -12.93 0.93 26.17
N ALA A 127 -12.06 1.92 26.35
CA ALA A 127 -10.74 1.98 25.72
C ALA A 127 -9.63 1.03 26.22
N GLY A 128 -9.92 -0.01 26.98
CA GLY A 128 -8.92 -0.98 27.43
C GLY A 128 -8.96 -2.30 26.64
N ARG A 129 -10.04 -3.05 26.83
CA ARG A 129 -10.08 -4.47 26.44
C ARG A 129 -9.97 -4.70 24.94
N HIS A 130 -10.66 -3.92 24.12
CA HIS A 130 -10.68 -4.12 22.67
C HIS A 130 -9.34 -3.74 22.01
N GLN A 131 -8.71 -2.65 22.47
CA GLN A 131 -7.37 -2.26 22.06
C GLN A 131 -6.31 -3.30 22.46
N LEU A 132 -6.41 -3.84 23.68
CA LEU A 132 -5.55 -4.92 24.13
C LEU A 132 -5.72 -6.18 23.29
N LEU A 133 -6.95 -6.53 22.88
CA LEU A 133 -7.18 -7.67 21.99
C LEU A 133 -6.60 -7.46 20.60
N LEU A 134 -6.65 -6.24 20.05
CA LEU A 134 -5.98 -5.90 18.80
C LEU A 134 -4.46 -6.11 18.90
N LEU A 135 -3.84 -5.57 19.96
CA LEU A 135 -2.41 -5.70 20.19
C LEU A 135 -2.00 -7.15 20.48
N ALA A 136 -2.83 -7.89 21.24
CA ALA A 136 -2.61 -9.29 21.51
C ALA A 136 -2.68 -10.14 20.23
N GLY A 137 -3.67 -9.90 19.36
CA GLY A 137 -3.76 -10.59 18.08
C GLY A 137 -2.56 -10.33 17.18
N PHE A 138 -2.08 -9.09 17.15
CA PHE A 138 -0.86 -8.73 16.41
C PHE A 138 0.36 -9.46 16.98
N ALA A 139 0.52 -9.45 18.31
CA ALA A 139 1.62 -10.14 18.98
C ALA A 139 1.58 -11.65 18.74
N VAL A 140 0.41 -12.29 18.79
CA VAL A 140 0.25 -13.74 18.52
C VAL A 140 0.75 -14.11 17.13
N ALA A 141 0.46 -13.28 16.12
CA ALA A 141 0.91 -13.54 14.75
C ALA A 141 2.42 -13.33 14.58
N VAL A 142 2.97 -12.25 15.17
CA VAL A 142 4.36 -11.82 14.91
C VAL A 142 5.38 -12.46 15.84
N ALA A 143 5.01 -12.76 17.09
CA ALA A 143 5.94 -13.24 18.11
C ALA A 143 6.69 -14.54 17.75
N PRO A 144 6.09 -15.56 17.11
CA PRO A 144 6.82 -16.77 16.74
C PRO A 144 7.99 -16.48 15.78
N TRP A 145 7.76 -15.59 14.81
CA TRP A 145 8.78 -15.18 13.86
C TRP A 145 9.87 -14.34 14.51
N VAL A 146 9.49 -13.37 15.35
CA VAL A 146 10.43 -12.52 16.08
C VAL A 146 11.28 -13.34 17.06
N ALA A 147 10.69 -14.29 17.78
CA ALA A 147 11.41 -15.20 18.66
C ALA A 147 12.42 -16.06 17.89
N ARG A 148 12.01 -16.60 16.73
CA ARG A 148 12.91 -17.32 15.82
C ARG A 148 14.07 -16.44 15.34
N ASN A 149 13.81 -15.19 14.97
CA ASN A 149 14.86 -14.27 14.52
C ASN A 149 15.80 -13.86 15.67
N TRP A 150 15.28 -13.73 16.89
CA TRP A 150 16.12 -13.49 18.06
C TRP A 150 17.07 -14.66 18.34
N VAL A 151 16.55 -15.89 18.33
CA VAL A 151 17.36 -17.10 18.59
C VAL A 151 18.39 -17.36 17.49
N VAL A 152 18.02 -17.18 16.21
CA VAL A 152 18.88 -17.52 15.08
C VAL A 152 19.85 -16.39 14.71
N PHE A 153 19.40 -15.13 14.82
CA PHE A 153 20.15 -13.97 14.31
C PHE A 153 20.50 -12.94 15.39
N GLY A 154 20.06 -13.11 16.64
CA GLY A 154 20.26 -12.13 17.71
C GLY A 154 19.50 -10.81 17.50
N SER A 155 18.52 -10.77 16.59
CA SER A 155 17.79 -9.55 16.21
C SER A 155 16.28 -9.77 16.24
N PRO A 156 15.48 -8.89 16.88
CA PRO A 156 14.04 -9.02 16.94
C PRO A 156 13.33 -8.48 15.68
N SER A 157 14.06 -8.19 14.60
CA SER A 157 13.49 -7.57 13.41
C SER A 157 12.51 -8.51 12.69
N ILE A 158 11.38 -7.95 12.21
CA ILE A 158 10.39 -8.67 11.41
C ILE A 158 10.90 -8.90 9.98
N GLY A 159 11.66 -7.96 9.43
CA GLY A 159 12.23 -8.03 8.10
C GLY A 159 13.66 -7.51 8.03
N GLU A 160 14.40 -7.91 7.01
CA GLU A 160 15.76 -7.45 6.76
C GLU A 160 15.78 -6.18 5.92
N GLY A 161 16.85 -5.37 6.05
CA GLY A 161 17.12 -4.25 5.15
C GLY A 161 16.42 -2.93 5.48
N GLY A 162 15.50 -2.87 6.45
CA GLY A 162 14.80 -1.62 6.80
C GLY A 162 15.74 -0.46 7.14
N ALA A 163 16.79 -0.72 7.93
CA ALA A 163 17.82 0.28 8.26
C ALA A 163 18.63 0.72 7.02
N ALA A 164 18.95 -0.21 6.12
CA ALA A 164 19.62 0.10 4.86
C ALA A 164 18.73 0.95 3.94
N HIS A 165 17.44 0.61 3.82
CA HIS A 165 16.46 1.41 3.06
C HIS A 165 16.25 2.81 3.67
N PHE A 166 16.30 2.95 4.99
CA PHE A 166 16.25 4.24 5.66
C PHE A 166 17.49 5.08 5.35
N TRP A 167 18.68 4.49 5.46
CA TRP A 167 19.94 5.15 5.12
C TRP A 167 19.99 5.56 3.64
N LEU A 168 19.61 4.67 2.71
CA LEU A 168 19.50 4.99 1.28
C LEU A 168 18.48 6.11 1.01
N GLY A 169 17.42 6.20 1.80
CA GLY A 169 16.45 7.28 1.71
C GLY A 169 17.04 8.63 2.13
N ALA A 170 18.04 8.62 3.02
CA ALA A 170 18.72 9.80 3.53
C ALA A 170 19.92 10.27 2.68
N THR A 171 20.58 9.35 1.97
CA THR A 171 21.82 9.62 1.23
C THR A 171 21.64 9.72 -0.29
N GLY A 172 22.64 10.29 -0.97
CA GLY A 172 22.73 10.32 -2.43
C GLY A 172 21.50 10.92 -3.12
N SER A 173 20.91 10.14 -4.02
CA SER A 173 19.71 10.52 -4.76
C SER A 173 18.40 10.18 -4.04
N GLY A 174 18.43 9.49 -2.88
CA GLY A 174 17.23 9.03 -2.18
C GLY A 174 16.43 7.98 -2.97
N MET A 175 17.05 7.36 -3.98
CA MET A 175 16.51 6.27 -4.79
C MET A 175 17.38 5.03 -4.66
N TRP A 176 16.76 3.90 -4.92
CA TRP A 176 17.47 2.68 -5.28
C TRP A 176 18.01 2.83 -6.71
N THR A 177 19.33 3.00 -6.87
CA THR A 177 19.99 3.13 -8.18
C THR A 177 21.00 2.01 -8.38
N GLY A 178 20.58 0.94 -9.04
CA GLY A 178 21.46 -0.15 -9.51
C GLY A 178 22.07 -1.01 -8.40
N ASN A 179 22.03 -2.34 -8.58
CA ASN A 179 22.50 -3.29 -7.57
C ASN A 179 23.99 -3.14 -7.23
N GLU A 180 24.87 -2.76 -8.15
CA GLU A 180 26.32 -2.89 -7.95
C GLU A 180 26.91 -1.88 -6.97
N GLN A 181 26.71 -0.58 -7.18
CA GLN A 181 27.24 0.45 -6.26
C GLN A 181 26.60 0.34 -4.86
N MET A 182 25.32 -0.01 -4.81
CA MET A 182 24.60 -0.21 -3.55
C MET A 182 25.09 -1.45 -2.81
N MET A 183 25.26 -2.59 -3.50
CA MET A 183 25.83 -3.77 -2.86
C MET A 183 27.24 -3.45 -2.38
N VAL A 184 28.05 -2.68 -3.12
CA VAL A 184 29.38 -2.24 -2.67
C VAL A 184 29.31 -1.35 -1.41
N ASP A 185 28.41 -0.36 -1.35
CA ASP A 185 28.30 0.55 -0.20
C ASP A 185 27.64 -0.12 1.02
N VAL A 186 26.62 -0.95 0.79
CA VAL A 186 25.99 -1.78 1.83
C VAL A 186 27.00 -2.79 2.35
N GLU A 187 27.71 -3.50 1.48
CA GLU A 187 28.69 -4.51 1.86
C GLU A 187 29.93 -3.89 2.54
N ARG A 188 30.39 -2.71 2.10
CA ARG A 188 31.44 -1.93 2.78
C ARG A 188 31.06 -1.62 4.23
N LEU A 189 29.78 -1.33 4.48
CA LEU A 189 29.27 -1.05 5.82
C LEU A 189 28.94 -2.35 6.61
N ARG A 190 28.72 -3.48 5.92
CA ARG A 190 28.36 -4.79 6.48
C ARG A 190 29.57 -5.66 6.90
N ILE A 191 30.71 -5.59 6.19
CA ILE A 191 31.89 -6.45 6.45
C ILE A 191 33.09 -5.74 7.11
N ALA A 192 33.04 -4.45 7.45
CA ALA A 192 34.19 -3.82 8.12
C ALA A 192 34.43 -4.48 9.51
N PRO A 193 35.62 -5.05 9.79
CA PRO A 193 35.90 -5.67 11.09
C PRO A 193 35.76 -4.63 12.21
N GLY A 194 34.84 -4.88 13.16
CA GLY A 194 34.54 -3.95 14.25
C GLY A 194 33.52 -2.84 13.91
N SER A 195 32.89 -2.85 12.74
CA SER A 195 31.77 -1.94 12.48
C SER A 195 30.56 -2.34 13.34
N PRO A 196 29.94 -1.40 14.08
CA PRO A 196 28.70 -1.70 14.77
C PRO A 196 27.65 -2.11 13.73
N GLN A 197 26.87 -3.16 14.02
CA GLN A 197 25.76 -3.67 13.18
C GLN A 197 24.67 -2.61 12.82
N PHE A 198 24.87 -1.34 13.21
CA PHE A 198 23.95 -0.21 13.07
C PHE A 198 24.61 1.08 12.54
N ALA A 199 25.80 1.03 11.94
CA ALA A 199 26.46 2.22 11.37
C ALA A 199 25.57 3.00 10.38
N TYR A 200 24.67 2.31 9.66
CA TYR A 200 23.68 2.93 8.76
C TYR A 200 22.76 3.92 9.46
N LEU A 201 22.27 3.60 10.66
CA LEU A 201 21.33 4.47 11.36
C LEU A 201 22.03 5.74 11.84
N ALA A 202 23.22 5.59 12.45
CA ALA A 202 24.01 6.72 12.92
C ALA A 202 24.41 7.66 11.78
N ASP A 203 24.88 7.10 10.66
CA ASP A 203 25.25 7.89 9.48
C ASP A 203 24.04 8.53 8.79
N ALA A 204 22.90 7.84 8.73
CA ALA A 204 21.64 8.41 8.24
C ALA A 204 21.22 9.60 9.10
N PHE A 205 21.25 9.45 10.43
CA PHE A 205 20.94 10.56 11.34
C PHE A 205 21.93 11.71 11.19
N HIS A 206 23.23 11.43 11.07
CA HIS A 206 24.24 12.45 10.83
C HIS A 206 23.97 13.23 9.53
N THR A 207 23.64 12.52 8.45
CA THR A 207 23.26 13.12 7.16
C THR A 207 21.99 13.97 7.26
N ILE A 208 20.96 13.46 7.94
CA ILE A 208 19.68 14.17 8.13
C ILE A 208 19.88 15.41 8.99
N LEU A 209 20.61 15.31 10.10
CA LEU A 209 20.86 16.42 11.01
C LEU A 209 21.80 17.47 10.42
N GLY A 210 22.72 17.06 9.55
CA GLY A 210 23.60 17.97 8.81
C GLY A 210 22.84 18.85 7.81
N ASN A 211 21.71 18.38 7.26
CA ASN A 211 20.84 19.20 6.40
C ASN A 211 19.38 18.69 6.37
N PRO A 212 18.56 19.03 7.38
CA PRO A 212 17.20 18.49 7.51
C PRO A 212 16.28 18.99 6.39
N ALA A 213 16.46 20.23 5.92
CA ALA A 213 15.68 20.80 4.83
C ALA A 213 15.92 20.05 3.51
N ARG A 214 17.18 19.71 3.20
CA ARG A 214 17.52 18.88 2.03
C ARG A 214 16.87 17.50 2.12
N TYR A 215 16.94 16.86 3.29
CA TYR A 215 16.31 15.55 3.49
C TYR A 215 14.80 15.63 3.24
N ILE A 216 14.10 16.52 3.93
CA ILE A 216 12.63 16.67 3.78
C ILE A 216 12.26 16.99 2.32
N GLY A 217 12.97 17.92 1.68
CA GLY A 217 12.76 18.27 0.27
C GLY A 217 12.94 17.07 -0.67
N LEU A 218 13.99 16.27 -0.44
CA LEU A 218 14.25 15.05 -1.21
C LEU A 218 13.16 13.98 -0.99
N ARG A 219 12.67 13.79 0.25
CA ARG A 219 11.59 12.83 0.53
C ARG A 219 10.26 13.25 -0.06
N LEU A 220 9.94 14.54 0.02
CA LEU A 220 8.76 15.07 -0.64
C LEU A 220 8.84 14.89 -2.16
N GLN A 221 9.97 15.27 -2.78
CA GLN A 221 10.17 15.12 -4.23
C GLN A 221 10.01 13.66 -4.69
N ARG A 222 10.57 12.71 -3.93
CA ARG A 222 10.53 11.28 -4.28
C ARG A 222 9.14 10.68 -4.06
N MET A 223 8.45 11.07 -2.98
CA MET A 223 7.07 10.67 -2.76
C MET A 223 6.15 11.19 -3.87
N LEU A 224 6.26 12.48 -4.23
CA LEU A 224 5.50 13.06 -5.33
C LEU A 224 5.84 12.39 -6.67
N GLY A 225 7.12 12.10 -6.92
CA GLY A 225 7.55 11.35 -8.10
C GLY A 225 6.95 9.95 -8.18
N ALA A 226 6.87 9.23 -7.06
CA ALA A 226 6.29 7.91 -6.99
C ALA A 226 4.77 7.90 -7.22
N TYR A 227 4.04 8.92 -6.74
CA TYR A 227 2.62 9.12 -7.06
C TYR A 227 2.39 9.61 -8.49
N ALA A 228 3.30 10.43 -9.02
CA ALA A 228 3.18 10.95 -10.39
C ALA A 228 3.44 9.87 -11.46
N GLN A 229 4.00 8.72 -11.09
CA GLN A 229 4.27 7.60 -11.98
C GLN A 229 3.40 6.40 -11.60
N PRO A 230 2.26 6.17 -12.26
CA PRO A 230 1.42 5.02 -11.96
C PRO A 230 2.19 3.70 -12.11
N PHE A 231 2.11 2.85 -11.09
CA PHE A 231 2.58 1.47 -11.20
C PHE A 231 1.91 0.77 -12.40
N GLY A 232 2.64 -0.06 -13.15
CA GLY A 232 2.16 -0.59 -14.44
C GLY A 232 2.83 -0.01 -15.68
N THR A 233 3.36 1.22 -15.59
CA THR A 233 3.71 1.99 -16.80
C THR A 233 5.17 1.92 -17.24
N VAL A 234 6.06 1.41 -16.37
CA VAL A 234 7.52 1.34 -16.58
C VAL A 234 8.12 0.02 -16.09
N ALA A 235 7.43 -0.73 -15.22
CA ALA A 235 8.06 -1.76 -14.40
C ALA A 235 7.30 -3.11 -14.36
N VAL A 236 6.26 -3.29 -15.17
CA VAL A 236 5.44 -4.51 -15.10
C VAL A 236 5.88 -5.50 -16.16
N ALA A 237 6.91 -6.27 -15.80
CA ALA A 237 7.35 -7.51 -16.45
C ALA A 237 7.52 -7.44 -17.97
N GLY A 238 7.85 -6.26 -18.52
CA GLY A 238 7.95 -6.03 -19.96
C GLY A 238 6.61 -6.09 -20.72
N VAL A 239 5.48 -6.37 -20.06
CA VAL A 239 4.15 -6.54 -20.71
C VAL A 239 3.72 -5.27 -21.42
N PHE A 240 3.97 -4.12 -20.81
CA PHE A 240 3.70 -2.81 -21.40
C PHE A 240 4.98 -2.04 -21.76
N GLY A 241 6.14 -2.71 -21.76
CA GLY A 241 7.45 -2.10 -21.99
C GLY A 241 7.91 -1.10 -20.91
N ASP A 242 9.13 -0.60 -21.06
CA ASP A 242 9.86 0.08 -19.97
C ASP A 242 9.87 1.62 -20.09
N VAL A 243 9.12 2.17 -21.05
CA VAL A 243 9.06 3.63 -21.28
C VAL A 243 7.68 4.15 -20.91
N SER A 244 7.59 5.08 -19.97
CA SER A 244 6.31 5.72 -19.62
C SER A 244 5.78 6.60 -20.75
N LEU A 245 4.46 6.84 -20.79
CA LEU A 245 3.90 7.84 -21.72
C LEU A 245 4.47 9.24 -21.47
N LYS A 246 4.80 9.59 -20.21
CA LYS A 246 5.44 10.86 -19.87
C LYS A 246 6.83 10.99 -20.52
N ALA A 247 7.61 9.91 -20.54
CA ALA A 247 8.92 9.90 -21.18
C ALA A 247 8.81 9.85 -22.72
N ALA A 248 7.84 9.10 -23.25
CA ALA A 248 7.60 8.99 -24.69
C ALA A 248 6.98 10.26 -25.30
N ALA A 249 6.27 11.08 -24.51
CA ALA A 249 5.57 12.27 -25.00
C ALA A 249 6.47 13.24 -25.77
N GLY A 250 7.74 13.36 -25.38
CA GLY A 250 8.71 14.23 -26.05
C GLY A 250 9.20 13.74 -27.42
N THR A 251 8.93 12.48 -27.78
CA THR A 251 9.37 11.89 -29.06
C THR A 251 8.29 11.94 -30.15
N TRP A 252 7.03 12.12 -29.77
CA TRP A 252 5.92 12.16 -30.72
C TRP A 252 5.81 13.53 -31.38
N ARG A 253 6.01 13.55 -32.71
CA ARG A 253 5.91 14.78 -33.52
C ARG A 253 4.50 15.08 -34.02
N THR A 254 3.61 14.09 -34.02
CA THR A 254 2.21 14.21 -34.49
C THR A 254 1.26 13.43 -33.59
N ALA A 255 -0.02 13.81 -33.59
CA ALA A 255 -1.06 13.07 -32.87
C ALA A 255 -1.18 11.62 -33.39
N VAL A 256 -0.99 11.39 -34.69
CA VAL A 256 -1.01 10.04 -35.28
C VAL A 256 0.12 9.18 -34.70
N ALA A 257 1.35 9.72 -34.60
CA ALA A 257 2.47 8.99 -34.00
C ALA A 257 2.25 8.67 -32.52
N MET A 258 1.59 9.57 -31.78
CA MET A 258 1.20 9.33 -30.39
C MET A 258 0.15 8.20 -30.28
N LEU A 259 -0.93 8.27 -31.05
CA LEU A 259 -2.03 7.31 -31.00
C LEU A 259 -1.63 5.93 -31.54
N ALA A 260 -0.64 5.88 -32.44
CA ALA A 260 -0.05 4.66 -32.97
C ALA A 260 1.02 4.05 -32.05
N TYR A 261 1.40 4.73 -30.95
CA TYR A 261 2.42 4.21 -30.04
C TYR A 261 1.97 2.87 -29.43
N PRO A 262 2.83 1.83 -29.44
CA PRO A 262 2.48 0.53 -28.87
C PRO A 262 2.02 0.66 -27.42
N VAL A 263 0.95 -0.04 -27.05
CA VAL A 263 0.31 -0.02 -25.72
C VAL A 263 -0.13 1.37 -25.21
N PHE A 264 -0.20 2.40 -26.08
CA PHE A 264 -0.63 3.76 -25.71
C PHE A 264 -1.95 3.75 -24.94
N TRP A 265 -2.98 3.10 -25.49
CA TRP A 265 -4.31 3.05 -24.90
C TRP A 265 -4.35 2.31 -23.56
N LEU A 266 -3.58 1.23 -23.43
CA LEU A 266 -3.49 0.47 -22.17
C LEU A 266 -2.79 1.29 -21.08
N LYS A 267 -1.71 2.00 -21.44
CA LYS A 267 -1.05 2.91 -20.50
C LYS A 267 -1.96 4.08 -20.15
N LEU A 268 -2.64 4.68 -21.14
CA LEU A 268 -3.59 5.77 -20.90
C LEU A 268 -4.69 5.33 -19.92
N TRP A 269 -5.23 4.11 -20.08
CA TRP A 269 -6.16 3.52 -19.12
C TRP A 269 -5.61 3.47 -17.71
N ILE A 270 -4.37 2.99 -17.54
CA ILE A 270 -3.68 2.96 -16.23
C ILE A 270 -3.56 4.36 -15.64
N TYR A 271 -3.17 5.36 -16.44
CA TYR A 271 -3.08 6.76 -16.00
C TYR A 271 -4.43 7.31 -15.57
N LEU A 272 -5.48 7.09 -16.37
CA LEU A 272 -6.84 7.53 -16.08
C LEU A 272 -7.37 6.89 -14.79
N TRP A 273 -7.13 5.60 -14.58
CA TRP A 273 -7.57 4.90 -13.36
C TRP A 273 -6.82 5.36 -12.12
N HIS A 274 -5.50 5.51 -12.24
CA HIS A 274 -4.66 5.99 -11.14
C HIS A 274 -5.04 7.40 -10.72
N PHE A 275 -4.97 8.37 -11.64
CA PHE A 275 -5.27 9.76 -11.29
C PHE A 275 -6.76 9.99 -11.05
N GLY A 276 -7.64 9.29 -11.77
CA GLY A 276 -9.09 9.35 -11.55
C GLY A 276 -9.47 8.88 -10.15
N SER A 277 -8.93 7.75 -9.68
CA SER A 277 -9.19 7.27 -8.31
C SER A 277 -8.64 8.22 -7.24
N VAL A 278 -7.46 8.82 -7.44
CA VAL A 278 -6.89 9.82 -6.53
C VAL A 278 -7.74 11.09 -6.48
N LEU A 279 -8.14 11.63 -7.63
CA LEU A 279 -8.97 12.85 -7.72
C LEU A 279 -10.36 12.63 -7.14
N LEU A 280 -11.03 11.54 -7.49
CA LEU A 280 -12.34 11.19 -6.95
C LEU A 280 -12.29 10.90 -5.45
N SER A 281 -11.19 10.31 -4.96
CA SER A 281 -10.94 10.15 -3.53
C SER A 281 -10.84 11.52 -2.82
N ALA A 282 -10.09 12.47 -3.38
CA ALA A 282 -10.02 13.83 -2.83
C ALA A 282 -11.40 14.52 -2.84
N ALA A 283 -12.16 14.37 -3.93
CA ALA A 283 -13.53 14.87 -4.03
C ALA A 283 -14.47 14.21 -3.00
N CYS A 284 -14.29 12.92 -2.72
CA CYS A 284 -15.01 12.19 -1.66
C CYS A 284 -14.75 12.82 -0.28
N VAL A 285 -13.47 13.05 0.05
CA VAL A 285 -13.05 13.66 1.31
C VAL A 285 -13.65 15.06 1.45
N ALA A 286 -13.59 15.88 0.40
CA ALA A 286 -14.20 17.21 0.41
C ALA A 286 -15.72 17.15 0.60
N ARG A 287 -16.41 16.29 -0.15
CA ARG A 287 -17.88 16.11 -0.07
C ARG A 287 -18.33 15.63 1.32
N TYR A 288 -17.58 14.71 1.92
CA TYR A 288 -17.92 14.10 3.20
C TYR A 288 -17.04 14.58 4.35
N TRP A 289 -16.46 15.78 4.26
CA TRP A 289 -15.51 16.30 5.26
C TRP A 289 -16.07 16.26 6.70
N ARG A 290 -17.37 16.55 6.86
CA ARG A 290 -18.05 16.48 8.17
C ARG A 290 -18.46 15.07 8.62
N LYS A 291 -18.21 14.04 7.82
CA LYS A 291 -18.51 12.62 8.09
C LYS A 291 -17.22 11.80 8.10
N PRO A 292 -16.37 11.93 9.14
CA PRO A 292 -15.06 11.26 9.20
C PRO A 292 -15.15 9.73 9.13
N GLY A 293 -16.31 9.13 9.44
CA GLY A 293 -16.54 7.69 9.26
C GLY A 293 -16.35 7.18 7.82
N VAL A 294 -16.46 8.05 6.80
CA VAL A 294 -16.27 7.69 5.39
C VAL A 294 -14.78 7.69 5.01
N TRP A 295 -14.02 8.68 5.46
CA TRP A 295 -12.69 8.97 4.92
C TRP A 295 -11.53 8.83 5.90
N LEU A 296 -11.75 8.94 7.21
CA LEU A 296 -10.65 9.03 8.17
C LEU A 296 -9.80 7.77 8.21
N LEU A 297 -10.41 6.58 8.25
CA LEU A 297 -9.66 5.32 8.26
C LEU A 297 -8.86 5.10 6.96
N PRO A 298 -9.46 5.17 5.75
CA PRO A 298 -8.71 5.08 4.51
C PRO A 298 -7.54 6.08 4.43
N LEU A 299 -7.76 7.35 4.78
CA LEU A 299 -6.72 8.37 4.74
C LEU A 299 -5.60 8.14 5.77
N LEU A 300 -5.92 7.64 6.96
CA LEU A 300 -4.90 7.30 7.96
C LEU A 300 -4.01 6.16 7.48
N VAL A 301 -4.59 5.11 6.87
CA VAL A 301 -3.81 3.98 6.33
C VAL A 301 -2.99 4.40 5.11
N ILE A 302 -3.58 5.18 4.19
CA ILE A 302 -2.86 5.76 3.05
C ILE A 302 -1.70 6.62 3.55
N GLY A 303 -1.98 7.61 4.41
CA GLY A 303 -0.98 8.53 4.94
C GLY A 303 0.15 7.82 5.69
N TYR A 304 -0.19 6.83 6.50
CA TYR A 304 0.79 5.98 7.18
C TYR A 304 1.77 5.31 6.20
N MET A 305 1.25 4.60 5.19
CA MET A 305 2.10 3.91 4.23
C MET A 305 2.93 4.88 3.39
N SER A 306 2.34 5.99 2.96
CA SER A 306 3.02 7.00 2.14
C SER A 306 4.15 7.67 2.91
N VAL A 307 3.90 8.06 4.17
CA VAL A 307 4.93 8.67 5.03
C VAL A 307 6.03 7.66 5.34
N LEU A 308 5.68 6.44 5.72
CA LEU A 308 6.68 5.44 6.08
C LEU A 308 7.55 5.04 4.87
N TYR A 309 6.95 4.85 3.69
CA TYR A 309 7.74 4.62 2.48
C TYR A 309 8.55 5.86 2.06
N ALA A 310 8.04 7.07 2.27
CA ALA A 310 8.80 8.29 1.99
C ALA A 310 10.04 8.44 2.87
N MET A 311 10.02 7.93 4.11
CA MET A 311 11.20 7.85 4.98
C MET A 311 12.19 6.76 4.54
N LEU A 312 11.70 5.68 3.94
CA LEU A 312 12.51 4.60 3.35
C LEU A 312 12.78 4.89 1.86
N THR A 313 13.16 3.88 1.08
CA THR A 313 13.16 4.02 -0.40
C THR A 313 11.71 3.95 -0.91
N ILE A 314 11.24 4.98 -1.63
CA ILE A 314 9.90 5.02 -2.21
C ILE A 314 9.95 4.82 -3.73
N ILE A 315 9.19 3.85 -4.21
CA ILE A 315 8.96 3.60 -5.65
C ILE A 315 7.47 3.38 -5.91
N PRO A 316 6.98 3.58 -7.15
CA PRO A 316 5.55 3.38 -7.48
C PRO A 316 4.97 2.04 -7.02
N ARG A 317 5.75 0.96 -7.13
CA ARG A 317 5.39 -0.39 -6.69
C ARG A 317 5.03 -0.45 -5.20
N TYR A 318 5.65 0.36 -4.35
CA TYR A 318 5.43 0.34 -2.91
C TYR A 318 4.14 1.05 -2.49
N LEU A 319 3.70 2.03 -3.28
CA LEU A 319 2.41 2.70 -3.09
C LEU A 319 1.24 1.91 -3.69
N PHE A 320 1.53 0.97 -4.59
CA PHE A 320 0.49 0.19 -5.27
C PHE A 320 -0.49 -0.51 -4.31
N PRO A 321 -0.06 -1.14 -3.20
CA PRO A 321 -0.98 -1.84 -2.30
C PRO A 321 -1.96 -0.95 -1.52
N VAL A 322 -1.75 0.38 -1.48
CA VAL A 322 -2.73 1.31 -0.88
C VAL A 322 -3.72 1.88 -1.89
N MET A 323 -3.51 1.66 -3.19
CA MET A 323 -4.44 2.07 -4.25
C MET A 323 -5.88 1.54 -4.07
N PRO A 324 -6.13 0.34 -3.50
CA PRO A 324 -7.51 -0.09 -3.26
C PRO A 324 -8.30 0.83 -2.33
N LEU A 325 -7.63 1.53 -1.39
CA LEU A 325 -8.30 2.51 -0.51
C LEU A 325 -8.71 3.78 -1.26
N TYR A 326 -7.90 4.23 -2.23
CA TYR A 326 -8.31 5.31 -3.15
C TYR A 326 -9.52 4.89 -3.99
N VAL A 327 -9.54 3.65 -4.48
CA VAL A 327 -10.67 3.09 -5.23
C VAL A 327 -11.94 3.06 -4.38
N VAL A 328 -11.86 2.64 -3.12
CA VAL A 328 -13.00 2.65 -2.20
C VAL A 328 -13.53 4.06 -1.95
N LEU A 329 -12.66 5.05 -1.75
CA LEU A 329 -13.07 6.45 -1.58
C LEU A 329 -13.70 7.02 -2.86
N ALA A 330 -13.10 6.74 -4.02
CA ALA A 330 -13.67 7.11 -5.32
C ALA A 330 -15.06 6.49 -5.53
N ALA A 331 -15.23 5.22 -5.18
CA ALA A 331 -16.50 4.52 -5.25
C ALA A 331 -17.58 5.13 -4.34
N ALA A 332 -17.22 5.54 -3.13
CA ALA A 332 -18.13 6.25 -2.23
C ALA A 332 -18.58 7.62 -2.79
N PHE A 333 -17.72 8.30 -3.56
CA PHE A 333 -18.11 9.51 -4.27
C PHE A 333 -19.08 9.22 -5.42
N LEU A 334 -18.81 8.20 -6.24
CA LEU A 334 -19.68 7.79 -7.36
C LEU A 334 -21.05 7.27 -6.91
N ALA A 335 -21.11 6.65 -5.74
CA ALA A 335 -22.34 6.15 -5.13
C ALA A 335 -23.19 7.25 -4.45
N ALA A 336 -22.78 8.51 -4.50
CA ALA A 336 -23.56 9.59 -3.93
C ALA A 336 -24.90 9.76 -4.69
N PRO A 337 -26.03 9.96 -4.00
CA PRO A 337 -27.31 10.20 -4.65
C PRO A 337 -27.20 11.40 -5.60
N ARG A 338 -27.71 11.25 -6.83
CA ARG A 338 -27.76 12.38 -7.77
C ARG A 338 -28.90 13.29 -7.33
N LYS A 339 -28.69 14.61 -7.32
CA LYS A 339 -29.67 15.62 -6.86
C LYS A 339 -31.11 15.43 -7.38
N LYS A 340 -31.31 14.78 -8.53
CA LYS A 340 -32.64 14.46 -9.09
C LYS A 340 -33.47 13.47 -8.26
N GLU A 341 -32.85 12.58 -7.47
CA GLU A 341 -33.60 11.62 -6.63
C GLU A 341 -34.24 12.27 -5.40
N LEU A 342 -33.76 13.44 -4.97
CA LEU A 342 -34.34 14.19 -3.84
C LEU A 342 -35.58 15.00 -4.22
N ALA A 343 -35.86 15.18 -5.53
CA ALA A 343 -37.00 15.92 -6.04
C ALA A 343 -38.20 15.04 -6.41
N GLY A 344 -38.06 13.71 -6.38
CA GLY A 344 -39.09 12.74 -6.79
C GLY A 344 -39.83 12.05 -5.65
N THR A 345 -39.50 12.34 -4.39
CA THR A 345 -40.17 11.78 -3.19
C THR A 345 -41.04 12.82 -2.46
N GLY A 346 -41.41 13.89 -3.16
CA GLY A 346 -42.26 14.96 -2.65
C GLY A 346 -43.35 15.31 -3.67
N SER A 347 -44.20 14.34 -3.99
CA SER A 347 -45.48 14.55 -4.67
C SER A 347 -46.51 13.59 -4.08
#